data_AF-A0A9P6J771-F1
#
_entry.id   AF-A0A9P6J771-F1
#
_cell.length_a   1.000
_cell.length_b   1.000
_cell.length_c   1.000
_cell.angle_alpha   90.00
_cell.angle_beta   90.00
_cell.angle_gamma   90.00
#
_symmetry.space_group_name_H-M   'P 1'
#
loop_
_entity.id
_entity.type
_entity.pdbx_description
1 polymer ?
#
loop_
_entity_poly.entity_id
_entity_poly.type
_entity_poly.pdbx_seq_one_letter_code
_entity_poly.pdbx_strand_id
1 'polypeptide(L)'
;MNPADASTHKRKASSPEAPASDRHEPKKPRTEAADGQHAEDCEDPSCEGCAEGEVVLQFETKPSAVDLFQMAREEVAGSRPGSGESAGMSRMAKALFDKAIEEFEVQDKAHAHIDLKDGSEAAAKALEIKLQHAACMVAVGNAMPSSEMLQEGTRMFEDLDKTMEHRNGSALVGLGIAAISQARDLRKQAMKTLTLDDDDDEEEPSEEQREAAALIGKPEAKLADRAIQAFNAGLELLMKTEIDSYAQESIRAAQELEEYGVSLDLRLNADLARKVFDSAVKHLEHVQSASADLIDSNADVLTIYGSCLYSKARLVDNQNVGDQNPATTFVEKAISLLSRAEELQSESGDAKTLEALGQAYLMSTNLVDDEDDIMERFDAATEKLSRALELDPYNDVLREQVDALQGSDNEEGNGYEDEYEDGEDEDEAEGASARDEEDEA
;
A
#
# COMPACT_ATOMS: atom_id res chain seq x y z
N MET A 1 10.11 -42.76 -64.59
CA MET A 1 8.64 -42.96 -64.56
C MET A 1 8.01 -41.60 -64.32
N ASN A 2 7.45 -40.99 -65.37
CA ASN A 2 6.36 -39.99 -65.31
C ASN A 2 5.02 -40.76 -65.18
N PRO A 3 3.83 -40.14 -64.95
CA PRO A 3 3.48 -38.71 -65.12
C PRO A 3 2.59 -38.08 -64.01
N ALA A 4 2.42 -36.75 -64.02
CA ALA A 4 1.16 -35.98 -64.29
C ALA A 4 0.52 -35.45 -62.99
N ASP A 5 -0.06 -34.24 -62.85
CA ASP A 5 -0.46 -33.14 -63.75
C ASP A 5 -0.59 -31.87 -62.87
N ALA A 6 0.01 -30.72 -63.21
CA ALA A 6 -0.56 -29.61 -64.01
C ALA A 6 -1.59 -28.71 -63.27
N SER A 7 -1.25 -27.42 -63.06
CA SER A 7 -1.91 -26.31 -63.76
C SER A 7 -1.38 -24.94 -63.32
N THR A 8 -0.96 -24.16 -64.31
CA THR A 8 -0.54 -22.74 -64.28
C THR A 8 -1.63 -21.86 -64.88
N HIS A 9 -1.78 -20.60 -64.42
CA HIS A 9 -1.95 -19.35 -65.22
C HIS A 9 -2.20 -18.18 -64.23
N LYS A 10 -1.38 -17.14 -64.03
CA LYS A 10 -0.81 -16.04 -64.85
C LYS A 10 -1.81 -14.95 -65.32
N ARG A 11 -1.56 -13.72 -64.82
CA ARG A 11 -1.74 -12.33 -65.40
C ARG A 11 -3.12 -11.68 -65.22
N LYS A 12 -3.30 -10.35 -65.10
CA LYS A 12 -2.44 -9.15 -65.32
C LYS A 12 -3.11 -7.91 -64.66
N ALA A 13 -2.31 -6.88 -64.39
CA ALA A 13 -2.70 -5.54 -63.94
C ALA A 13 -3.62 -4.76 -64.91
N SER A 14 -4.35 -3.78 -64.38
CA SER A 14 -4.48 -2.41 -64.94
C SER A 14 -5.27 -1.47 -64.01
N SER A 15 -4.62 -0.35 -63.63
CA SER A 15 -5.20 0.99 -63.34
C SER A 15 -5.62 1.63 -64.70
N PRO A 16 -6.27 2.82 -64.84
CA PRO A 16 -6.54 3.90 -63.88
C PRO A 16 -7.92 4.62 -64.04
N GLU A 17 -8.05 5.79 -63.37
CA GLU A 17 -8.87 6.99 -63.68
C GLU A 17 -10.06 7.33 -62.76
N ALA A 18 -9.91 8.46 -62.07
CA ALA A 18 -10.98 9.32 -61.54
C ALA A 18 -11.55 10.19 -62.69
N PRO A 19 -12.73 10.85 -62.52
CA PRO A 19 -12.68 12.23 -62.03
C PRO A 19 -13.87 12.72 -61.17
N ALA A 20 -13.64 13.93 -60.65
CA ALA A 20 -14.37 14.86 -59.78
C ALA A 20 -15.84 15.25 -60.08
N SER A 21 -16.42 15.96 -59.08
CA SER A 21 -17.51 17.00 -59.05
C SER A 21 -18.53 16.66 -57.93
N ASP A 22 -19.07 17.55 -57.08
CA ASP A 22 -19.18 19.02 -57.00
C ASP A 22 -19.63 19.38 -55.55
N ARG A 23 -18.97 20.31 -54.85
CA ARG A 23 -19.40 21.68 -54.48
C ARG A 23 -20.41 21.91 -53.34
N HIS A 24 -19.87 22.62 -52.32
CA HIS A 24 -20.38 23.78 -51.56
C HIS A 24 -21.38 23.64 -50.40
N GLU A 25 -20.90 24.16 -49.24
CA GLU A 25 -21.59 24.58 -48.01
C GLU A 25 -22.76 25.56 -48.26
N PRO A 26 -23.63 25.80 -47.25
CA PRO A 26 -23.32 26.95 -46.39
C PRO A 26 -23.64 26.74 -44.90
N LYS A 27 -22.73 27.26 -44.07
CA LYS A 27 -22.93 27.60 -42.65
C LYS A 27 -24.19 28.44 -42.46
N LYS A 28 -25.02 28.08 -41.47
CA LYS A 28 -25.97 28.98 -40.82
C LYS A 28 -25.61 29.12 -39.34
N PRO A 29 -25.54 30.35 -38.79
CA PRO A 29 -25.36 30.60 -37.38
C PRO A 29 -26.72 30.80 -36.69
N ARG A 30 -26.93 30.24 -35.50
CA ARG A 30 -27.69 30.92 -34.41
C ARG A 30 -27.73 30.15 -33.08
N THR A 31 -27.29 30.88 -32.05
CA THR A 31 -27.85 31.05 -30.69
C THR A 31 -28.13 29.83 -29.81
N GLU A 32 -27.31 29.74 -28.76
CA GLU A 32 -27.67 29.60 -27.34
C GLU A 32 -29.02 28.95 -27.02
N ALA A 33 -28.94 27.70 -26.60
CA ALA A 33 -29.74 27.17 -25.50
C ALA A 33 -28.74 26.51 -24.52
N ALA A 34 -28.84 26.89 -23.25
CA ALA A 34 -28.07 26.31 -22.17
C ALA A 34 -28.52 24.86 -21.98
N ASP A 35 -27.63 23.89 -22.20
CA ASP A 35 -27.90 22.48 -21.90
C ASP A 35 -26.57 21.75 -21.64
N GLY A 36 -26.66 20.75 -20.75
CA GLY A 36 -25.56 20.10 -20.03
C GLY A 36 -24.41 19.56 -20.88
N GLN A 37 -23.25 19.44 -20.24
CA GLN A 37 -22.02 18.93 -20.81
C GLN A 37 -22.15 17.42 -21.12
N HIS A 38 -22.52 17.08 -22.35
CA HIS A 38 -22.47 15.71 -22.88
C HIS A 38 -21.66 15.66 -24.20
N ALA A 39 -21.02 14.52 -24.49
CA ALA A 39 -20.48 14.25 -25.82
C ALA A 39 -21.61 14.24 -26.87
N GLU A 40 -21.31 14.62 -28.12
CA GLU A 40 -22.31 14.81 -29.20
C GLU A 40 -23.17 13.55 -29.51
N ASP A 41 -22.72 12.38 -29.06
CA ASP A 41 -23.37 11.08 -29.27
C ASP A 41 -24.05 10.49 -28.01
N CYS A 42 -24.18 11.25 -26.91
CA CYS A 42 -24.89 10.77 -25.72
C CYS A 42 -26.41 10.90 -25.88
N GLU A 43 -27.10 9.76 -25.97
CA GLU A 43 -28.57 9.69 -26.02
C GLU A 43 -29.22 9.40 -24.65
N ASP A 44 -28.44 9.28 -23.57
CA ASP A 44 -28.95 8.98 -22.23
C ASP A 44 -29.33 10.28 -21.46
N PRO A 45 -30.64 10.53 -21.20
CA PRO A 45 -31.10 11.71 -20.49
C PRO A 45 -30.84 11.67 -18.98
N SER A 46 -30.30 10.57 -18.44
CA SER A 46 -29.91 10.41 -17.04
C SER A 46 -28.39 10.44 -16.82
N CYS A 47 -27.59 10.62 -17.87
CA CYS A 47 -26.14 10.73 -17.72
C CYS A 47 -25.77 12.07 -17.05
N GLU A 48 -25.11 12.05 -15.88
CA GLU A 48 -24.69 13.28 -15.20
C GLU A 48 -23.27 13.76 -15.59
N GLY A 49 -22.59 13.13 -16.56
CA GLY A 49 -21.20 13.51 -16.86
C GLY A 49 -20.47 12.75 -17.98
N CYS A 50 -21.05 12.62 -19.18
CA CYS A 50 -20.36 11.95 -20.30
C CYS A 50 -19.61 12.91 -21.24
N ALA A 51 -19.42 14.18 -20.87
CA ALA A 51 -18.42 15.06 -21.47
C ALA A 51 -17.15 15.11 -20.61
N GLU A 52 -16.51 13.96 -20.39
CA GLU A 52 -15.20 13.95 -19.75
C GLU A 52 -14.12 14.20 -20.80
N GLY A 53 -13.72 15.47 -20.94
CA GLY A 53 -12.64 15.86 -21.85
C GLY A 53 -11.30 15.26 -21.45
N GLU A 54 -10.45 14.99 -22.44
CA GLU A 54 -9.05 14.62 -22.26
C GLU A 54 -8.30 15.69 -21.46
N VAL A 55 -7.54 15.30 -20.42
CA VAL A 55 -6.70 16.24 -19.66
C VAL A 55 -5.54 16.66 -20.55
N VAL A 56 -5.59 17.88 -21.07
CA VAL A 56 -4.51 18.44 -21.89
C VAL A 56 -3.46 19.08 -20.98
N LEU A 57 -2.31 18.41 -20.84
CA LEU A 57 -1.15 18.97 -20.13
C LEU A 57 -0.51 20.08 -20.98
N GLN A 58 -0.51 21.32 -20.47
CA GLN A 58 0.18 22.45 -21.08
C GLN A 58 1.33 22.91 -20.19
N PHE A 59 2.54 22.88 -20.74
CA PHE A 59 3.75 23.33 -20.06
C PHE A 59 4.34 24.53 -20.78
N GLU A 60 4.75 25.56 -20.03
CA GLU A 60 5.45 26.73 -20.59
C GLU A 60 6.83 26.35 -21.14
N THR A 61 7.48 25.37 -20.50
CA THR A 61 8.74 24.75 -20.93
C THR A 61 8.55 23.24 -20.94
N LYS A 62 8.99 22.54 -22.01
CA LYS A 62 8.86 21.07 -22.08
C LYS A 62 9.63 20.42 -20.91
N PRO A 63 8.95 19.75 -19.96
CA PRO A 63 9.62 19.05 -18.86
C PRO A 63 10.34 17.80 -19.38
N SER A 64 11.35 17.33 -18.64
CA SER A 64 11.96 16.02 -18.91
C SER A 64 11.05 14.88 -18.43
N ALA A 65 11.35 13.65 -18.87
CA ALA A 65 10.63 12.46 -18.39
C ALA A 65 10.70 12.30 -16.86
N VAL A 66 11.85 12.63 -16.26
CA VAL A 66 12.05 12.58 -14.80
C VAL A 66 11.22 13.66 -14.10
N ASP A 67 11.16 14.88 -14.67
CA ASP A 67 10.34 15.96 -14.10
C ASP A 67 8.85 15.58 -14.14
N LEU A 68 8.37 15.03 -15.25
CA LEU A 68 6.99 14.55 -15.38
C LEU A 68 6.68 13.44 -14.38
N PHE A 69 7.59 12.49 -14.21
CA PHE A 69 7.44 11.42 -13.23
C PHE A 69 7.37 11.98 -11.80
N GLN A 70 8.24 12.93 -11.45
CA GLN A 70 8.23 13.55 -10.12
C GLN A 70 6.93 14.33 -9.87
N MET A 71 6.46 15.12 -10.85
CA MET A 71 5.17 15.81 -10.78
C MET A 71 4.01 14.81 -10.59
N ALA A 72 4.03 13.67 -11.29
CA ALA A 72 3.01 12.64 -11.13
C ALA A 72 2.99 12.06 -9.71
N ARG A 73 4.17 11.81 -9.11
CA ARG A 73 4.28 11.33 -7.72
C ARG A 73 3.78 12.34 -6.71
N GLU A 74 4.09 13.62 -6.90
CA GLU A 74 3.62 14.71 -6.04
C GLU A 74 2.10 14.85 -6.10
N GLU A 75 1.51 14.73 -7.29
CA GLU A 75 0.07 14.76 -7.49
C GLU A 75 -0.63 13.56 -6.81
N VAL A 76 -0.03 12.36 -6.86
CA VAL A 76 -0.52 11.19 -6.11
C VAL A 76 -0.43 11.44 -4.60
N ALA A 77 0.68 11.98 -4.10
CA ALA A 77 0.87 12.25 -2.67
C ALA A 77 -0.03 13.38 -2.15
N GLY A 78 -0.35 14.38 -2.99
CA GLY A 78 -1.23 15.50 -2.65
C GLY A 78 -2.72 15.19 -2.75
N SER A 79 -3.09 14.09 -3.41
CA SER A 79 -4.47 13.62 -3.48
C SER A 79 -4.88 13.10 -2.10
N ARG A 80 -5.58 13.93 -1.32
CA ARG A 80 -6.02 13.61 0.05
C ARG A 80 -6.83 12.30 0.11
N PRO A 81 -6.53 11.38 1.04
CA PRO A 81 -7.45 10.30 1.39
C PRO A 81 -8.65 10.96 2.11
N GLY A 82 -9.82 11.02 1.48
CA GLY A 82 -11.01 11.60 2.11
C GLY A 82 -12.03 12.25 1.19
N SER A 83 -11.74 12.45 -0.10
CA SER A 83 -12.82 12.66 -1.07
C SER A 83 -13.44 11.30 -1.37
N GLY A 84 -14.71 11.09 -1.00
CA GLY A 84 -15.47 9.84 -1.16
C GLY A 84 -15.72 9.36 -2.59
N GLU A 85 -14.84 9.68 -3.54
CA GLU A 85 -14.72 9.01 -4.82
C GLU A 85 -13.56 8.02 -4.70
N SER A 86 -13.83 6.74 -4.94
CA SER A 86 -12.87 5.61 -5.01
C SER A 86 -11.41 6.03 -4.96
N ALA A 87 -10.68 5.64 -3.92
CA ALA A 87 -9.25 5.87 -3.69
C ALA A 87 -8.38 5.51 -4.92
N GLY A 88 -8.39 6.40 -5.89
CA GLY A 88 -7.88 6.20 -7.23
C GLY A 88 -7.08 7.43 -7.62
N MET A 89 -6.01 7.20 -8.36
CA MET A 89 -5.15 8.25 -8.91
C MET A 89 -5.97 9.35 -9.60
N SER A 90 -5.66 10.62 -9.29
CA SER A 90 -6.29 11.76 -9.98
C SER A 90 -6.06 11.67 -11.50
N ARG A 91 -6.99 12.18 -12.31
CA ARG A 91 -6.83 12.21 -13.77
C ARG A 91 -5.55 12.95 -14.20
N MET A 92 -5.16 13.95 -13.42
CA MET A 92 -3.92 14.70 -13.62
C MET A 92 -2.70 13.82 -13.40
N ALA A 93 -2.63 13.08 -12.29
CA ALA A 93 -1.53 12.15 -12.02
C ALA A 93 -1.42 11.11 -13.14
N LYS A 94 -2.55 10.54 -13.59
CA LYS A 94 -2.56 9.59 -14.70
C LYS A 94 -2.00 10.18 -15.98
N ALA A 95 -2.47 11.36 -16.39
CA ALA A 95 -1.98 12.03 -17.59
C ALA A 95 -0.47 12.34 -17.49
N LEU A 96 0.02 12.73 -16.31
CA LEU A 96 1.44 12.98 -16.06
C LEU A 96 2.27 11.70 -16.18
N PHE A 97 1.79 10.58 -15.63
CA PHE A 97 2.43 9.27 -15.77
C PHE A 97 2.47 8.77 -17.21
N ASP A 98 1.34 8.81 -17.91
CA ASP A 98 1.26 8.42 -19.33
C ASP A 98 2.26 9.24 -20.15
N LYS A 99 2.35 10.55 -19.91
CA LYS A 99 3.32 11.43 -20.56
C LYS A 99 4.77 11.11 -20.20
N ALA A 100 5.04 10.77 -18.94
CA ALA A 100 6.38 10.39 -18.48
C ALA A 100 6.84 9.09 -19.17
N ILE A 101 5.97 8.08 -19.25
CA ILE A 101 6.24 6.81 -19.93
C ILE A 101 6.56 7.05 -21.41
N GLU A 102 5.73 7.82 -22.12
CA GLU A 102 5.99 8.16 -23.53
C GLU A 102 7.39 8.79 -23.73
N GLU A 103 7.78 9.73 -22.87
CA GLU A 103 9.07 10.41 -22.99
C GLU A 103 10.23 9.49 -22.60
N PHE A 104 10.06 8.62 -21.60
CA PHE A 104 11.06 7.59 -21.28
C PHE A 104 11.26 6.61 -22.44
N GLU A 105 10.20 6.15 -23.11
CA GLU A 105 10.33 5.28 -24.28
C GLU A 105 11.11 5.95 -25.42
N VAL A 106 10.92 7.25 -25.63
CA VAL A 106 11.68 8.03 -26.62
C VAL A 106 13.16 8.07 -26.24
N GLN A 107 13.47 8.31 -24.96
CA GLN A 107 14.85 8.34 -24.47
C GLN A 107 15.52 6.96 -24.53
N ASP A 108 14.79 5.89 -24.21
CA ASP A 108 15.29 4.52 -24.31
C ASP A 108 15.63 4.14 -25.74
N LYS A 109 14.79 4.53 -26.71
CA LYS A 109 15.06 4.35 -28.14
C LYS A 109 16.30 5.15 -28.57
N ALA A 110 16.46 6.38 -28.07
CA ALA A 110 17.63 7.20 -28.36
C ALA A 110 18.93 6.59 -27.80
N HIS A 111 18.87 5.93 -26.65
CA HIS A 111 20.02 5.34 -25.95
C HIS A 111 20.20 3.84 -26.22
N ALA A 112 19.39 3.22 -27.06
CA ALA A 112 19.40 1.78 -27.31
C ALA A 112 20.74 1.20 -27.82
N HIS A 113 21.58 2.04 -28.41
CA HIS A 113 22.89 1.65 -28.97
C HIS A 113 24.06 1.84 -28.00
N ILE A 114 23.81 2.39 -26.81
CA ILE A 114 24.82 2.64 -25.80
C ILE A 114 25.07 1.35 -25.01
N ASP A 115 26.34 0.93 -24.91
CA ASP A 115 26.73 -0.19 -24.06
C ASP A 115 26.77 0.27 -22.60
N LEU A 116 25.81 -0.18 -21.79
CA LEU A 116 25.69 0.20 -20.38
C LEU A 116 26.91 -0.21 -19.54
N LYS A 117 27.79 -1.08 -20.06
CA LYS A 117 28.99 -1.56 -19.36
C LYS A 117 30.25 -0.75 -19.62
N ASP A 118 30.23 0.18 -20.58
CA ASP A 118 31.45 0.85 -21.03
C ASP A 118 31.99 1.90 -20.03
N GLY A 119 31.23 2.20 -18.97
CA GLY A 119 31.61 3.11 -17.89
C GLY A 119 31.67 4.58 -18.31
N SER A 120 31.19 4.93 -19.51
CA SER A 120 31.11 6.30 -19.98
C SER A 120 29.99 7.07 -19.28
N GLU A 121 30.08 8.40 -19.28
CA GLU A 121 29.01 9.28 -18.79
C GLU A 121 27.69 9.04 -19.54
N ALA A 122 27.78 8.73 -20.85
CA ALA A 122 26.61 8.39 -21.66
C ALA A 122 25.96 7.07 -21.23
N ALA A 123 26.76 6.06 -20.88
CA ALA A 123 26.26 4.79 -20.34
C ALA A 123 25.65 4.95 -18.95
N ALA A 124 26.27 5.74 -18.06
CA ALA A 124 25.71 6.05 -16.74
C ALA A 124 24.34 6.73 -16.86
N LYS A 125 24.23 7.75 -17.73
CA LYS A 125 22.96 8.44 -18.00
C LYS A 125 21.91 7.53 -18.64
N ALA A 126 22.31 6.68 -19.59
CA ALA A 126 21.40 5.72 -20.21
C ALA A 126 20.88 4.68 -19.20
N LEU A 127 21.73 4.25 -18.27
CA LEU A 127 21.35 3.33 -17.20
C LEU A 127 20.39 4.00 -16.22
N GLU A 128 20.66 5.23 -15.79
CA GLU A 128 19.79 6.01 -14.91
C GLU A 128 18.39 6.18 -15.51
N ILE A 129 18.31 6.56 -16.79
CA ILE A 129 17.03 6.71 -17.50
C ILE A 129 16.23 5.41 -17.49
N LYS A 130 16.87 4.27 -17.76
CA LYS A 130 16.20 2.97 -17.76
C LYS A 130 15.73 2.55 -16.37
N LEU A 131 16.53 2.85 -15.33
CA LEU A 131 16.13 2.63 -13.93
C LEU A 131 14.91 3.47 -13.56
N GLN A 132 14.90 4.75 -13.95
CA GLN A 132 13.77 5.66 -13.71
C GLN A 132 12.52 5.25 -14.49
N HIS A 133 12.68 4.78 -15.72
CA HIS A 133 11.57 4.26 -16.51
C HIS A 133 10.95 3.03 -15.85
N ALA A 134 11.75 2.05 -15.42
CA ALA A 134 11.27 0.88 -14.71
C ALA A 134 10.57 1.25 -13.38
N ALA A 135 11.14 2.21 -12.63
CA ALA A 135 10.52 2.73 -11.42
C ALA A 135 9.20 3.45 -11.68
N CYS A 136 9.09 4.19 -12.80
CA CYS A 136 7.84 4.83 -13.24
C CYS A 136 6.75 3.79 -13.48
N MET A 137 7.06 2.69 -14.20
CA MET A 137 6.11 1.59 -14.42
C MET A 137 5.58 0.99 -13.12
N VAL A 138 6.46 0.77 -12.13
CA VAL A 138 6.06 0.26 -10.81
C VAL A 138 5.21 1.27 -10.05
N ALA A 139 5.58 2.56 -10.07
CA ALA A 139 4.82 3.62 -9.41
C ALA A 139 3.41 3.77 -9.99
N VAL A 140 3.27 3.69 -11.32
CA VAL A 140 1.97 3.65 -12.00
C VAL A 140 1.17 2.45 -11.54
N GLY A 141 1.75 1.25 -11.56
CA GLY A 141 1.06 0.03 -11.13
C GLY A 141 0.64 0.03 -9.67
N ASN A 142 1.36 0.76 -8.79
CA ASN A 142 0.97 0.94 -7.39
C ASN A 142 -0.20 1.91 -7.23
N ALA A 143 -0.19 3.02 -7.96
CA ALA A 143 -1.17 4.09 -7.83
C ALA A 143 -2.45 3.86 -8.67
N MET A 144 -2.32 3.11 -9.76
CA MET A 144 -3.42 2.47 -10.49
C MET A 144 -3.18 0.96 -10.43
N PRO A 145 -3.81 0.23 -9.49
CA PRO A 145 -3.62 -1.21 -9.30
C PRO A 145 -3.72 -1.97 -10.63
N SER A 146 -2.58 -2.20 -11.25
CA SER A 146 -2.44 -2.78 -12.58
C SER A 146 -1.30 -3.77 -12.54
N SER A 147 -1.66 -5.05 -12.46
CA SER A 147 -0.70 -6.13 -12.44
C SER A 147 0.20 -6.12 -13.68
N GLU A 148 -0.32 -5.69 -14.83
CA GLU A 148 0.46 -5.58 -16.08
C GLU A 148 1.60 -4.57 -15.95
N MET A 149 1.33 -3.37 -15.40
CA MET A 149 2.36 -2.34 -15.20
C MET A 149 3.42 -2.79 -14.19
N LEU A 150 3.00 -3.44 -13.10
CA LEU A 150 3.93 -4.00 -12.10
C LEU A 150 4.79 -5.13 -12.69
N GLN A 151 4.22 -5.97 -13.56
CA GLN A 151 4.94 -7.05 -14.25
C GLN A 151 5.94 -6.50 -15.26
N GLU A 152 5.56 -5.48 -16.03
CA GLU A 152 6.46 -4.85 -16.99
C GLU A 152 7.62 -4.14 -16.27
N GLY A 153 7.35 -3.36 -15.22
CA GLY A 153 8.40 -2.75 -14.40
C GLY A 153 9.36 -3.77 -13.80
N THR A 154 8.83 -4.91 -13.32
CA THR A 154 9.66 -6.04 -12.82
C THR A 154 10.54 -6.62 -13.92
N ARG A 155 9.97 -6.86 -15.11
CA ARG A 155 10.71 -7.37 -16.26
C ARG A 155 11.84 -6.42 -16.67
N MET A 156 11.58 -5.12 -16.68
CA MET A 156 12.60 -4.12 -16.98
C MET A 156 13.75 -4.15 -15.97
N PHE A 157 13.46 -4.24 -14.66
CA PHE A 157 14.50 -4.39 -13.64
C PHE A 157 15.28 -5.71 -13.79
N GLU A 158 14.61 -6.82 -14.09
CA GLU A 158 15.29 -8.09 -14.36
C GLU A 158 16.24 -8.01 -15.56
N ASP A 159 15.80 -7.36 -16.64
CA ASP A 159 16.60 -7.21 -17.85
C ASP A 159 17.80 -6.28 -17.62
N LEU A 160 17.63 -5.24 -16.80
CA LEU A 160 18.73 -4.37 -16.34
C LEU A 160 19.72 -5.15 -15.47
N ASP A 161 19.24 -5.90 -14.49
CA ASP A 161 20.07 -6.70 -13.59
C ASP A 161 20.91 -7.74 -14.36
N LYS A 162 20.29 -8.45 -15.31
CA LYS A 162 20.98 -9.39 -16.22
C LYS A 162 21.98 -8.65 -17.11
N THR A 163 21.60 -7.51 -17.67
CA THR A 163 22.49 -6.71 -18.52
C THR A 163 23.71 -6.23 -17.73
N MET A 164 23.54 -5.85 -16.46
CA MET A 164 24.62 -5.40 -15.58
C MET A 164 25.32 -6.56 -14.84
N GLU A 165 25.05 -7.81 -15.22
CA GLU A 165 25.65 -9.02 -14.64
C GLU A 165 25.53 -9.11 -13.11
N HIS A 166 24.40 -8.67 -12.56
CA HIS A 166 24.14 -8.65 -11.11
C HIS A 166 25.10 -7.75 -10.31
N ARG A 167 25.60 -6.68 -10.92
CA ARG A 167 26.55 -5.74 -10.30
C ARG A 167 25.99 -4.34 -10.06
N ASN A 168 24.74 -4.08 -10.41
CA ASN A 168 24.11 -2.78 -10.17
C ASN A 168 23.16 -2.87 -8.97
N GLY A 169 23.55 -2.22 -7.87
CA GLY A 169 22.78 -2.24 -6.63
C GLY A 169 21.39 -1.61 -6.78
N SER A 170 21.28 -0.48 -7.48
CA SER A 170 20.00 0.22 -7.71
C SER A 170 19.00 -0.62 -8.51
N ALA A 171 19.45 -1.38 -9.51
CA ALA A 171 18.61 -2.29 -10.27
C ALA A 171 18.03 -3.41 -9.38
N LEU A 172 18.85 -3.96 -8.49
CA LEU A 172 18.42 -5.00 -7.54
C LEU A 172 17.48 -4.44 -6.46
N VAL A 173 17.73 -3.24 -5.95
CA VAL A 173 16.79 -2.57 -5.03
C VAL A 173 15.46 -2.32 -5.74
N GLY A 174 15.49 -1.78 -6.96
CA GLY A 174 14.29 -1.56 -7.78
C GLY A 174 13.51 -2.86 -8.05
N LEU A 175 14.21 -3.97 -8.28
CA LEU A 175 13.60 -5.29 -8.39
C LEU A 175 12.92 -5.72 -7.08
N GLY A 176 13.51 -5.40 -5.93
CA GLY A 176 12.92 -5.62 -4.62
C GLY A 176 11.61 -4.86 -4.43
N ILE A 177 11.61 -3.57 -4.79
CA ILE A 177 10.40 -2.71 -4.76
C ILE A 177 9.33 -3.27 -5.69
N ALA A 178 9.69 -3.64 -6.92
CA ALA A 178 8.73 -4.19 -7.87
C ALA A 178 8.09 -5.51 -7.37
N ALA A 179 8.89 -6.39 -6.76
CA ALA A 179 8.40 -7.66 -6.21
C ALA A 179 7.49 -7.47 -4.99
N ILE A 180 7.82 -6.56 -4.06
CA ILE A 180 6.98 -6.31 -2.89
C ILE A 180 5.69 -5.56 -3.27
N SER A 181 5.75 -4.68 -4.27
CA SER A 181 4.58 -4.08 -4.91
C SER A 181 3.61 -5.12 -5.47
N GLN A 182 4.13 -6.13 -6.18
CA GLN A 182 3.29 -7.24 -6.66
C GLN A 182 2.70 -8.06 -5.52
N ALA A 183 3.45 -8.28 -4.44
CA ALA A 183 2.91 -8.97 -3.26
C ALA A 183 1.74 -8.18 -2.63
N ARG A 184 1.87 -6.86 -2.51
CA ARG A 184 0.77 -5.97 -2.07
C ARG A 184 -0.43 -6.02 -3.03
N ASP A 185 -0.20 -6.02 -4.34
CA ASP A 185 -1.29 -6.12 -5.33
C ASP A 185 -2.07 -7.44 -5.19
N LEU A 186 -1.37 -8.58 -5.07
CA LEU A 186 -2.02 -9.87 -4.81
C LEU A 186 -2.80 -9.88 -3.50
N ARG A 187 -2.26 -9.27 -2.45
CA ARG A 187 -2.93 -9.12 -1.15
C ARG A 187 -4.22 -8.31 -1.29
N LYS A 188 -4.16 -7.15 -1.95
CA LYS A 188 -5.32 -6.28 -2.19
C LYS A 188 -6.39 -7.00 -3.01
N GLN A 189 -5.99 -7.75 -4.04
CA GLN A 189 -6.92 -8.54 -4.85
C GLN A 189 -7.60 -9.63 -4.02
N ALA A 190 -6.85 -10.38 -3.21
CA ALA A 190 -7.40 -11.41 -2.33
C ALA A 190 -8.43 -10.84 -1.34
N MET A 191 -8.15 -9.67 -0.76
CA MET A 191 -9.08 -8.99 0.14
C MET A 191 -10.31 -8.43 -0.59
N LYS A 192 -10.15 -7.94 -1.82
CA LYS A 192 -11.26 -7.40 -2.63
C LYS A 192 -12.20 -8.49 -3.15
N THR A 193 -11.69 -9.69 -3.42
CA THR A 193 -12.55 -10.82 -3.82
C THR A 193 -13.57 -11.16 -2.73
N LEU A 194 -13.23 -10.95 -1.44
CA LEU A 194 -14.20 -11.12 -0.35
C LEU A 194 -15.36 -10.13 -0.38
N THR A 195 -15.18 -8.92 -0.94
CA THR A 195 -16.18 -7.85 -0.91
C THR A 195 -17.01 -7.74 -2.18
N LEU A 196 -16.61 -8.44 -3.26
CA LEU A 196 -17.28 -8.40 -4.57
C LEU A 196 -18.17 -9.62 -4.84
N ASP A 197 -18.01 -10.71 -4.07
CA ASP A 197 -18.93 -11.85 -4.13
C ASP A 197 -20.25 -11.56 -3.36
N ASP A 198 -20.37 -10.37 -2.75
CA ASP A 198 -21.52 -9.91 -1.95
C ASP A 198 -22.56 -9.09 -2.75
N ASP A 199 -22.42 -8.99 -4.08
CA ASP A 199 -23.45 -8.39 -4.97
C ASP A 199 -24.71 -9.29 -5.11
N ASP A 200 -24.71 -10.49 -4.50
CA ASP A 200 -25.92 -11.24 -4.13
C ASP A 200 -26.22 -10.91 -2.65
N ASP A 201 -27.02 -9.87 -2.44
CA ASP A 201 -27.43 -9.31 -1.14
C ASP A 201 -27.69 -10.39 -0.05
N GLU A 202 -26.97 -10.30 1.09
CA GLU A 202 -27.42 -10.53 2.49
C GLU A 202 -26.49 -11.35 3.43
N GLU A 203 -25.35 -11.88 3.01
CA GLU A 203 -24.43 -12.58 3.94
C GLU A 203 -23.06 -11.90 4.01
N GLU A 204 -22.76 -11.26 5.15
CA GLU A 204 -21.39 -10.88 5.46
C GLU A 204 -20.46 -12.09 5.33
N PRO A 205 -19.25 -11.94 4.73
CA PRO A 205 -18.33 -13.05 4.57
C PRO A 205 -18.03 -13.66 5.94
N SER A 206 -18.25 -14.97 6.06
CA SER A 206 -18.02 -15.71 7.31
C SER A 206 -16.59 -15.51 7.83
N GLU A 207 -16.40 -15.67 9.14
CA GLU A 207 -15.07 -15.59 9.76
C GLU A 207 -14.05 -16.51 9.06
N GLU A 208 -14.45 -17.73 8.68
CA GLU A 208 -13.61 -18.67 7.93
C GLU A 208 -13.21 -18.14 6.54
N GLN A 209 -14.10 -17.45 5.82
CA GLN A 209 -13.78 -16.82 4.53
C GLN A 209 -12.83 -15.64 4.70
N ARG A 210 -13.05 -14.79 5.72
CA ARG A 210 -12.16 -13.67 6.05
C ARG A 210 -10.76 -14.16 6.40
N GLU A 211 -10.65 -15.20 7.23
CA GLU A 211 -9.37 -15.82 7.58
C GLU A 211 -8.68 -16.46 6.36
N ALA A 212 -9.43 -17.14 5.50
CA ALA A 212 -8.88 -17.80 4.32
C ALA A 212 -8.26 -16.80 3.33
N ALA A 213 -8.90 -15.65 3.09
CA ALA A 213 -8.34 -14.59 2.24
C ALA A 213 -7.26 -13.76 2.95
N ALA A 214 -7.29 -13.69 4.28
CA ALA A 214 -6.20 -13.13 5.08
C ALA A 214 -4.95 -14.03 5.11
N LEU A 215 -5.04 -15.30 4.73
CA LEU A 215 -3.90 -16.20 4.65
C LEU A 215 -3.03 -15.92 3.41
N ILE A 216 -1.71 -15.78 3.60
CA ILE A 216 -0.79 -15.59 2.47
C ILE A 216 -0.75 -16.83 1.56
N GLY A 217 -1.00 -16.61 0.27
CA GLY A 217 -0.78 -17.61 -0.77
C GLY A 217 0.70 -17.84 -1.10
N LYS A 218 1.05 -19.04 -1.59
CA LYS A 218 2.42 -19.36 -2.05
C LYS A 218 3.02 -18.35 -3.05
N PRO A 219 2.26 -17.79 -4.02
CA PRO A 219 2.80 -16.79 -4.94
C PRO A 219 3.23 -15.50 -4.24
N GLU A 220 2.41 -14.99 -3.32
CA GLU A 220 2.69 -13.78 -2.55
C GLU A 220 3.91 -13.97 -1.63
N ALA A 221 3.97 -15.08 -0.90
CA ALA A 221 5.14 -15.40 -0.05
C ALA A 221 6.45 -15.46 -0.86
N LYS A 222 6.42 -16.03 -2.07
CA LYS A 222 7.58 -16.07 -2.97
C LYS A 222 8.01 -14.69 -3.44
N LEU A 223 7.06 -13.79 -3.70
CA LEU A 223 7.35 -12.41 -4.08
C LEU A 223 7.99 -11.64 -2.93
N ALA A 224 7.47 -11.79 -1.71
CA ALA A 224 8.07 -11.20 -0.51
C ALA A 224 9.48 -11.73 -0.25
N ASP A 225 9.71 -13.05 -0.31
CA ASP A 225 11.05 -13.64 -0.17
C ASP A 225 12.00 -13.14 -1.27
N ARG A 226 11.51 -13.03 -2.52
CA ARG A 226 12.27 -12.47 -3.64
C ARG A 226 12.65 -11.00 -3.39
N ALA A 227 11.71 -10.20 -2.89
CA ALA A 227 11.95 -8.80 -2.58
C ALA A 227 13.06 -8.64 -1.54
N ILE A 228 12.96 -9.36 -0.43
CA ILE A 228 13.95 -9.35 0.66
C ILE A 228 15.33 -9.78 0.14
N GLN A 229 15.42 -10.81 -0.71
CA GLN A 229 16.69 -11.24 -1.30
C GLN A 229 17.29 -10.15 -2.19
N ALA A 230 16.48 -9.52 -3.04
CA ALA A 230 16.90 -8.46 -3.95
C ALA A 230 17.36 -7.21 -3.19
N PHE A 231 16.63 -6.79 -2.14
CA PHE A 231 17.05 -5.70 -1.26
C PHE A 231 18.39 -5.99 -0.60
N ASN A 232 18.55 -7.16 0.03
CA ASN A 232 19.80 -7.51 0.70
C ASN A 232 20.99 -7.50 -0.28
N ALA A 233 20.84 -8.07 -1.47
CA ALA A 233 21.89 -8.09 -2.49
C ALA A 233 22.20 -6.69 -3.04
N GLY A 234 21.17 -5.90 -3.37
CA GLY A 234 21.32 -4.57 -3.92
C GLY A 234 21.96 -3.59 -2.94
N LEU A 235 21.48 -3.59 -1.69
CA LEU A 235 22.02 -2.75 -0.63
C LEU A 235 23.44 -3.14 -0.24
N GLU A 236 23.81 -4.43 -0.27
CA GLU A 236 25.19 -4.86 -0.05
C GLU A 236 26.14 -4.30 -1.12
N LEU A 237 25.70 -4.21 -2.38
CA LEU A 237 26.49 -3.59 -3.45
C LEU A 237 26.61 -2.08 -3.25
N LEU A 238 25.49 -1.39 -2.99
CA LEU A 238 25.49 0.06 -2.77
C LEU A 238 26.38 0.46 -1.59
N MET A 239 26.34 -0.30 -0.49
CA MET A 239 27.18 -0.05 0.68
C MET A 239 28.68 -0.04 0.33
N LYS A 240 29.10 -0.78 -0.71
CA LYS A 240 30.50 -0.87 -1.16
C LYS A 240 30.88 0.22 -2.17
N THR A 241 29.91 0.79 -2.88
CA THR A 241 30.17 1.67 -4.04
C THR A 241 29.69 3.10 -3.84
N GLU A 242 28.54 3.31 -3.20
CA GLU A 242 27.84 4.60 -3.09
C GLU A 242 27.12 4.69 -1.74
N ILE A 243 27.82 5.20 -0.72
CA ILE A 243 27.30 5.18 0.66
C ILE A 243 26.06 6.07 0.86
N ASP A 244 25.98 7.18 0.11
CA ASP A 244 24.83 8.10 0.16
C ASP A 244 23.59 7.43 -0.46
N SER A 245 23.75 6.81 -1.64
CA SER A 245 22.71 6.00 -2.29
C SER A 245 22.29 4.82 -1.41
N TYR A 246 23.25 4.16 -0.74
CA TYR A 246 22.97 3.06 0.18
C TYR A 246 22.02 3.47 1.31
N ALA A 247 22.26 4.61 1.95
CA ALA A 247 21.42 5.05 3.06
C ALA A 247 19.99 5.37 2.61
N GLN A 248 19.85 6.12 1.51
CA GLN A 248 18.55 6.48 0.95
C GLN A 248 17.76 5.25 0.50
N GLU A 249 18.39 4.34 -0.23
CA GLU A 249 17.73 3.12 -0.71
C GLU A 249 17.44 2.12 0.42
N SER A 250 18.22 2.11 1.51
CA SER A 250 17.92 1.30 2.69
C SER A 250 16.68 1.80 3.44
N ILE A 251 16.54 3.12 3.58
CA ILE A 251 15.33 3.75 4.16
C ILE A 251 14.12 3.43 3.29
N ARG A 252 14.25 3.59 1.96
CA ARG A 252 13.19 3.28 1.00
C ARG A 252 12.78 1.80 1.04
N ALA A 253 13.74 0.88 1.08
CA ALA A 253 13.46 -0.55 1.22
C ALA A 253 12.71 -0.86 2.53
N ALA A 254 13.11 -0.22 3.63
CA ALA A 254 12.42 -0.38 4.91
C ALA A 254 10.99 0.16 4.87
N GLN A 255 10.75 1.29 4.20
CA GLN A 255 9.40 1.82 3.98
C GLN A 255 8.51 0.84 3.22
N GLU A 256 8.96 0.31 2.08
CA GLU A 256 8.17 -0.62 1.27
C GLU A 256 7.88 -1.94 2.02
N LEU A 257 8.83 -2.39 2.85
CA LEU A 257 8.63 -3.55 3.73
C LEU A 257 7.67 -3.24 4.88
N GLU A 258 7.71 -2.04 5.48
CA GLU A 258 6.77 -1.62 6.53
C GLU A 258 5.35 -1.57 6.00
N GLU A 259 5.13 -0.91 4.87
CA GLU A 259 3.82 -0.81 4.22
C GLU A 259 3.24 -2.20 3.88
N TYR A 260 4.07 -3.11 3.37
CA TYR A 260 3.64 -4.49 3.16
C TYR A 260 3.37 -5.23 4.47
N GLY A 261 4.27 -5.11 5.46
CA GLY A 261 4.18 -5.81 6.73
C GLY A 261 2.92 -5.45 7.52
N VAL A 262 2.55 -4.17 7.56
CA VAL A 262 1.33 -3.68 8.24
C VAL A 262 0.06 -4.20 7.56
N SER A 263 0.11 -4.53 6.27
CA SER A 263 -1.04 -5.13 5.55
C SER A 263 -1.28 -6.61 5.87
N LEU A 264 -0.38 -7.26 6.61
CA LEU A 264 -0.51 -8.68 6.98
C LEU A 264 -1.29 -8.83 8.30
N ASP A 265 -2.26 -9.75 8.34
CA ASP A 265 -2.80 -10.22 9.62
C ASP A 265 -1.68 -10.95 10.38
N LEU A 266 -1.17 -10.32 11.44
CA LEU A 266 -0.03 -10.83 12.21
C LEU A 266 -0.33 -12.15 12.93
N ARG A 267 -1.60 -12.47 13.21
CA ARG A 267 -2.00 -13.72 13.86
C ARG A 267 -1.87 -14.89 12.89
N LEU A 268 -2.31 -14.69 11.66
CA LEU A 268 -2.32 -15.73 10.62
C LEU A 268 -0.97 -15.87 9.91
N ASN A 269 -0.21 -14.77 9.82
CA ASN A 269 0.94 -14.65 8.95
C ASN A 269 2.25 -14.32 9.70
N ALA A 270 2.32 -14.70 10.97
CA ALA A 270 3.37 -14.32 11.90
C ALA A 270 4.80 -14.56 11.36
N ASP A 271 5.04 -15.68 10.68
CA ASP A 271 6.38 -16.02 10.17
C ASP A 271 6.82 -15.11 9.01
N LEU A 272 5.93 -14.77 8.08
CA LEU A 272 6.28 -13.85 7.00
C LEU A 272 6.42 -12.43 7.54
N ALA A 273 5.46 -11.99 8.38
CA ALA A 273 5.51 -10.67 9.01
C ALA A 273 6.82 -10.48 9.80
N ARG A 274 7.24 -11.49 10.58
CA ARG A 274 8.52 -11.48 11.29
C ARG A 274 9.69 -11.27 10.34
N LYS A 275 9.77 -12.04 9.25
CA LYS A 275 10.85 -11.88 8.25
C LYS A 275 10.88 -10.48 7.64
N VAL A 276 9.71 -9.94 7.29
CA VAL A 276 9.55 -8.62 6.67
C VAL A 276 10.05 -7.53 7.62
N PHE A 277 9.52 -7.48 8.85
CA PHE A 277 9.92 -6.47 9.82
C PHE A 277 11.35 -6.66 10.32
N ASP A 278 11.86 -7.88 10.44
CA ASP A 278 13.26 -8.14 10.75
C ASP A 278 14.18 -7.54 9.68
N SER A 279 13.83 -7.69 8.40
CA SER A 279 14.60 -7.09 7.31
C SER A 279 14.52 -5.57 7.33
N ALA A 280 13.33 -4.98 7.51
CA ALA A 280 13.14 -3.54 7.57
C ALA A 280 13.96 -2.90 8.71
N VAL A 281 13.83 -3.46 9.93
CA VAL A 281 14.59 -2.99 11.11
C VAL A 281 16.09 -3.13 10.88
N LYS A 282 16.55 -4.25 10.33
CA LYS A 282 17.98 -4.45 10.02
C LYS A 282 18.51 -3.36 9.07
N HIS A 283 17.75 -3.01 8.04
CA HIS A 283 18.16 -1.94 7.11
C HIS A 283 18.27 -0.60 7.84
N LEU A 284 17.29 -0.22 8.65
CA LEU A 284 17.30 1.02 9.41
C LEU A 284 18.42 1.06 10.47
N GLU A 285 18.67 -0.04 11.18
CA GLU A 285 19.76 -0.15 12.16
C GLU A 285 21.14 0.01 11.53
N HIS A 286 21.34 -0.56 10.34
CA HIS A 286 22.59 -0.40 9.60
C HIS A 286 22.78 1.05 9.15
N VAL A 287 21.73 1.71 8.66
CA VAL A 287 21.80 3.14 8.30
C VAL A 287 22.07 4.00 9.52
N GLN A 288 21.36 3.78 10.64
CA GLN A 288 21.58 4.52 11.88
C GLN A 288 23.01 4.36 12.39
N SER A 289 23.57 3.15 12.28
CA SER A 289 24.96 2.87 12.68
C SER A 289 25.99 3.55 11.76
N ALA A 290 25.68 3.70 10.48
CA ALA A 290 26.56 4.33 9.49
C ALA A 290 26.44 5.86 9.48
N SER A 291 25.23 6.39 9.66
CA SER A 291 24.88 7.80 9.56
C SER A 291 23.63 8.11 10.39
N ALA A 292 23.80 8.20 11.72
CA ALA A 292 22.71 8.43 12.67
C ALA A 292 21.82 9.61 12.29
N ASP A 293 22.41 10.74 11.85
CA ASP A 293 21.67 11.96 11.49
C ASP A 293 20.57 11.73 10.46
N LEU A 294 20.74 10.81 9.49
CA LEU A 294 19.73 10.53 8.47
C LEU A 294 18.46 9.89 9.04
N ILE A 295 18.58 9.22 10.19
CA ILE A 295 17.47 8.61 10.91
C ILE A 295 16.98 9.58 11.98
N ASP A 296 17.90 10.01 12.85
CA ASP A 296 17.66 10.71 14.10
C ASP A 296 17.10 12.13 13.92
N SER A 297 17.23 12.74 12.76
CA SER A 297 16.67 14.07 12.46
C SER A 297 15.52 14.05 11.46
N ASN A 298 15.00 12.88 11.09
CA ASN A 298 13.93 12.75 10.11
C ASN A 298 12.71 12.07 10.75
N ALA A 299 11.65 12.86 10.96
CA ALA A 299 10.42 12.38 11.61
C ALA A 299 9.81 11.18 10.88
N ASP A 300 9.71 11.22 9.54
CA ASP A 300 9.10 10.15 8.75
C ASP A 300 9.86 8.83 8.90
N VAL A 301 11.19 8.90 8.94
CA VAL A 301 12.05 7.72 9.09
C VAL A 301 11.97 7.15 10.51
N LEU A 302 11.90 8.02 11.53
CA LEU A 302 11.65 7.60 12.91
C LEU A 302 10.28 6.94 13.05
N THR A 303 9.25 7.45 12.37
CA THR A 303 7.91 6.86 12.34
C THR A 303 7.90 5.48 11.72
N ILE A 304 8.54 5.31 10.55
CA ILE A 304 8.69 3.98 9.92
C ILE A 304 9.43 3.03 10.87
N TYR A 305 10.51 3.50 11.50
CA TYR A 305 11.32 2.66 12.37
C TYR A 305 10.55 2.23 13.63
N GLY A 306 9.88 3.17 14.28
CA GLY A 306 9.02 2.90 15.43
C GLY A 306 7.88 1.96 15.10
N SER A 307 7.18 2.16 13.99
CA SER A 307 6.10 1.29 13.48
C SER A 307 6.59 -0.15 13.27
N CYS A 308 7.77 -0.33 12.67
CA CYS A 308 8.38 -1.65 12.49
C CYS A 308 8.68 -2.35 13.83
N LEU A 309 9.21 -1.60 14.81
CA LEU A 309 9.53 -2.14 16.13
C LEU A 309 8.28 -2.50 16.93
N TYR A 310 7.25 -1.66 16.89
CA TYR A 310 5.94 -1.95 17.47
C TYR A 310 5.34 -3.22 16.86
N SER A 311 5.34 -3.34 15.53
CA SER A 311 4.84 -4.54 14.84
C SER A 311 5.64 -5.80 15.21
N LYS A 312 6.96 -5.69 15.40
CA LYS A 312 7.78 -6.79 15.93
C LYS A 312 7.41 -7.16 17.35
N ALA A 313 7.14 -6.19 18.20
CA ALA A 313 6.73 -6.44 19.57
C ALA A 313 5.44 -7.27 19.60
N ARG A 314 4.43 -6.90 18.79
CA ARG A 314 3.16 -7.65 18.67
C ARG A 314 3.36 -9.12 18.29
N LEU A 315 4.37 -9.41 17.47
CA LEU A 315 4.70 -10.78 17.04
C LEU A 315 5.35 -11.65 18.13
N VAL A 316 5.85 -11.03 19.21
CA VAL A 316 6.55 -11.71 20.31
C VAL A 316 5.88 -11.52 21.68
N ASP A 317 4.84 -10.69 21.75
CA ASP A 317 4.11 -10.32 22.98
C ASP A 317 3.63 -11.54 23.78
N ASN A 318 3.15 -12.57 23.10
CA ASN A 318 2.65 -13.79 23.75
C ASN A 318 3.72 -14.86 24.05
N GLN A 319 5.02 -14.54 23.90
CA GLN A 319 6.07 -15.55 23.99
C GLN A 319 6.64 -15.74 25.41
N ASN A 320 6.61 -14.72 26.27
CA ASN A 320 7.10 -14.77 27.65
C ASN A 320 6.35 -13.77 28.56
N VAL A 321 6.31 -14.01 29.88
CA VAL A 321 5.64 -13.12 30.87
C VAL A 321 6.69 -12.34 31.67
N GLY A 322 6.42 -11.06 31.96
CA GLY A 322 7.26 -10.16 32.77
C GLY A 322 8.48 -9.59 32.04
N ASP A 323 9.48 -9.08 32.79
CA ASP A 323 10.71 -8.41 32.31
C ASP A 323 11.56 -9.17 31.28
N GLN A 324 11.28 -10.47 31.06
CA GLN A 324 11.96 -11.29 30.05
C GLN A 324 11.23 -11.32 28.71
N ASN A 325 10.11 -10.59 28.58
CA ASN A 325 9.41 -10.46 27.31
C ASN A 325 10.22 -9.58 26.35
N PRO A 326 10.72 -10.12 25.22
CA PRO A 326 11.41 -9.31 24.22
C PRO A 326 10.52 -8.19 23.64
N ALA A 327 9.19 -8.30 23.77
CA ALA A 327 8.25 -7.26 23.38
C ALA A 327 8.51 -5.93 24.09
N THR A 328 8.84 -5.96 25.39
CA THR A 328 9.10 -4.75 26.19
C THR A 328 10.23 -3.93 25.59
N THR A 329 11.35 -4.57 25.23
CA THR A 329 12.49 -3.84 24.62
C THR A 329 12.12 -3.20 23.28
N PHE A 330 11.30 -3.89 22.46
CA PHE A 330 10.87 -3.37 21.17
C PHE A 330 9.86 -2.22 21.31
N VAL A 331 8.87 -2.36 22.19
CA VAL A 331 7.85 -1.32 22.46
C VAL A 331 8.48 -0.07 23.06
N GLU A 332 9.36 -0.18 24.05
CA GLU A 332 10.01 0.99 24.65
C GLU A 332 10.87 1.74 23.62
N LYS A 333 11.60 1.00 22.77
CA LYS A 333 12.35 1.61 21.68
C LYS A 333 11.42 2.25 20.63
N ALA A 334 10.28 1.64 20.33
CA ALA A 334 9.28 2.20 19.43
C ALA A 334 8.72 3.53 19.98
N ILE A 335 8.28 3.54 21.24
CA ILE A 335 7.79 4.75 21.94
C ILE A 335 8.85 5.85 21.91
N SER A 336 10.11 5.54 22.20
CA SER A 336 11.20 6.52 22.18
C SER A 336 11.41 7.14 20.79
N LEU A 337 11.40 6.33 19.73
CA LEU A 337 11.56 6.82 18.36
C LEU A 337 10.35 7.64 17.89
N LEU A 338 9.14 7.17 18.19
CA LEU A 338 7.88 7.81 17.80
C LEU A 338 7.64 9.12 18.55
N SER A 339 7.99 9.19 19.84
CA SER A 339 7.93 10.44 20.60
C SER A 339 8.90 11.48 20.02
N ARG A 340 10.10 11.04 19.64
CA ARG A 340 11.06 11.92 18.94
C ARG A 340 10.56 12.34 17.55
N ALA A 341 9.86 11.47 16.84
CA ALA A 341 9.21 11.82 15.57
C ALA A 341 8.15 12.91 15.77
N GLU A 342 7.29 12.77 16.80
CA GLU A 342 6.30 13.78 17.18
C GLU A 342 6.97 15.13 17.52
N GLU A 343 8.07 15.12 18.29
CA GLU A 343 8.82 16.34 18.64
C GLU A 343 9.41 17.08 17.43
N LEU A 344 9.75 16.34 16.36
CA LEU A 344 10.31 16.91 15.13
C LEU A 344 9.22 17.42 14.17
N GLN A 345 7.96 17.06 14.39
CA GLN A 345 6.82 17.50 13.57
C GLN A 345 6.28 18.86 14.03
N SER A 346 5.53 19.54 13.15
CA SER A 346 4.85 20.79 13.50
C SER A 346 3.76 20.57 14.55
N GLU A 347 3.21 21.64 15.14
CA GLU A 347 2.14 21.57 16.15
C GLU A 347 0.91 20.77 15.71
N SER A 348 0.70 20.55 14.41
CA SER A 348 -0.35 19.67 13.89
C SER A 348 -0.06 18.18 14.09
N GLY A 349 1.20 17.77 14.16
CA GLY A 349 1.61 16.36 14.11
C GLY A 349 1.33 15.71 12.76
N ASP A 350 1.65 14.42 12.68
CA ASP A 350 1.28 13.51 11.59
C ASP A 350 0.38 12.39 12.15
N ALA A 351 -0.73 12.11 11.48
CA ALA A 351 -1.73 11.14 11.95
C ALA A 351 -1.13 9.74 12.14
N LYS A 352 -0.31 9.28 11.16
CA LYS A 352 0.34 7.96 11.21
C LYS A 352 1.29 7.84 12.40
N THR A 353 2.05 8.90 12.67
CA THR A 353 2.99 8.96 13.80
C THR A 353 2.26 8.88 15.14
N LEU A 354 1.21 9.68 15.30
CA LEU A 354 0.40 9.70 16.53
C LEU A 354 -0.36 8.40 16.75
N GLU A 355 -0.91 7.80 15.68
CA GLU A 355 -1.57 6.50 15.74
C GLU A 355 -0.61 5.40 16.21
N ALA A 356 0.56 5.29 15.56
CA ALA A 356 1.56 4.31 15.93
C ALA A 356 2.07 4.52 17.37
N LEU A 357 2.24 5.77 17.79
CA LEU A 357 2.66 6.10 19.16
C LEU A 357 1.59 5.71 20.19
N GLY A 358 0.33 6.05 19.94
CA GLY A 358 -0.79 5.69 20.81
C GLY A 358 -0.97 4.18 20.93
N GLN A 359 -0.87 3.45 19.81
CA GLN A 359 -0.91 1.99 19.80
C GLN A 359 0.28 1.36 20.56
N ALA A 360 1.47 1.94 20.46
CA ALA A 360 2.64 1.48 21.21
C ALA A 360 2.46 1.71 22.73
N TYR A 361 1.93 2.86 23.14
CA TYR A 361 1.58 3.12 24.54
C TYR A 361 0.53 2.13 25.06
N LEU A 362 -0.54 1.89 24.30
CA LEU A 362 -1.58 0.94 24.70
C LEU A 362 -1.04 -0.48 24.83
N MET A 363 -0.19 -0.92 23.90
CA MET A 363 0.46 -2.24 24.04
C MET A 363 1.32 -2.31 25.30
N SER A 364 1.99 -1.21 25.64
CA SER A 364 2.92 -1.14 26.75
C SER A 364 2.26 -1.24 28.13
N THR A 365 0.96 -0.94 28.25
CA THR A 365 0.21 -1.12 29.52
C THR A 365 0.14 -2.57 29.95
N ASN A 366 0.19 -3.52 29.01
CA ASN A 366 0.22 -4.95 29.29
C ASN A 366 1.63 -5.47 29.66
N LEU A 367 2.65 -4.62 29.56
CA LEU A 367 4.06 -5.00 29.71
C LEU A 367 4.72 -4.38 30.95
N VAL A 368 3.99 -3.53 31.67
CA VAL A 368 4.45 -2.85 32.89
C VAL A 368 3.59 -3.32 34.07
N ASP A 369 4.21 -3.49 35.23
CA ASP A 369 3.55 -3.97 36.45
C ASP A 369 3.10 -2.83 37.39
N ASP A 370 3.64 -1.62 37.23
CA ASP A 370 3.34 -0.47 38.07
C ASP A 370 2.02 0.20 37.63
N GLU A 371 1.06 0.30 38.55
CA GLU A 371 -0.28 0.83 38.27
C GLU A 371 -0.26 2.32 37.87
N ASP A 372 0.64 3.13 38.44
CA ASP A 372 0.75 4.55 38.09
C ASP A 372 1.29 4.68 36.64
N ASP A 373 2.31 3.89 36.29
CA ASP A 373 2.85 3.84 34.92
C ASP A 373 1.80 3.33 33.91
N ILE A 374 0.99 2.34 34.28
CA ILE A 374 -0.11 1.83 33.44
C ILE A 374 -1.11 2.94 33.13
N MET A 375 -1.54 3.70 34.15
CA MET A 375 -2.49 4.79 33.97
C MET A 375 -1.91 5.92 33.11
N GLU A 376 -0.65 6.31 33.33
CA GLU A 376 0.01 7.34 32.51
C GLU A 376 0.10 6.91 31.04
N ARG A 377 0.46 5.65 30.78
CA ARG A 377 0.53 5.10 29.41
C ARG A 377 -0.84 4.99 28.76
N PHE A 378 -1.88 4.63 29.51
CA PHE A 378 -3.24 4.56 29.00
C PHE A 378 -3.79 5.96 28.62
N ASP A 379 -3.56 6.96 29.48
CA ASP A 379 -3.93 8.35 29.21
C ASP A 379 -3.19 8.90 27.98
N ALA A 380 -1.88 8.64 27.88
CA ALA A 380 -1.08 8.99 26.72
C ALA A 380 -1.59 8.30 25.45
N ALA A 381 -1.92 7.00 25.50
CA ALA A 381 -2.47 6.27 24.36
C ALA A 381 -3.77 6.92 23.86
N THR A 382 -4.69 7.23 24.79
CA THR A 382 -5.98 7.85 24.47
C THR A 382 -5.80 9.23 23.83
N GLU A 383 -4.94 10.09 24.40
CA GLU A 383 -4.62 11.41 23.84
C GLU A 383 -4.11 11.29 22.40
N LYS A 384 -3.12 10.43 22.15
CA LYS A 384 -2.48 10.31 20.84
C LYS A 384 -3.43 9.74 19.80
N LEU A 385 -4.22 8.71 20.13
CA LEU A 385 -5.19 8.11 19.20
C LEU A 385 -6.33 9.07 18.86
N SER A 386 -6.86 9.81 19.85
CA SER A 386 -7.87 10.84 19.58
C SER A 386 -7.34 11.94 18.67
N ARG A 387 -6.12 12.44 18.90
CA ARG A 387 -5.52 13.45 18.03
C ARG A 387 -5.18 12.92 16.64
N ALA A 388 -4.78 11.65 16.51
CA ALA A 388 -4.61 10.99 15.21
C ALA A 388 -5.95 10.97 14.44
N LEU A 389 -7.06 10.66 15.10
CA LEU A 389 -8.41 10.65 14.51
C LEU A 389 -8.87 12.05 14.10
N GLU A 390 -8.52 13.09 14.87
CA GLU A 390 -8.80 14.49 14.47
C GLU A 390 -8.10 14.87 13.16
N LEU A 391 -6.91 14.33 12.92
CA LEU A 391 -6.14 14.56 11.70
C LEU A 391 -6.60 13.68 10.52
N ASP A 392 -7.11 12.48 10.81
CA ASP A 392 -7.67 11.54 9.83
C ASP A 392 -9.07 11.04 10.24
N PRO A 393 -10.11 11.89 10.12
CA PRO A 393 -11.44 11.58 10.63
C PRO A 393 -12.16 10.47 9.86
N TYR A 394 -11.61 10.02 8.73
CA TYR A 394 -12.19 8.98 7.88
C TYR A 394 -11.61 7.60 8.13
N ASN A 395 -10.65 7.47 9.05
CA ASN A 395 -10.12 6.18 9.46
C ASN A 395 -11.09 5.47 10.40
N ASP A 396 -11.96 4.64 9.83
CA ASP A 396 -13.00 3.92 10.58
C ASP A 396 -12.41 2.97 11.64
N VAL A 397 -11.28 2.32 11.34
CA VAL A 397 -10.57 1.44 12.30
C VAL A 397 -10.08 2.24 13.49
N LEU A 398 -9.50 3.42 13.26
CA LEU A 398 -9.05 4.30 14.34
C LEU A 398 -10.22 4.87 15.14
N ARG A 399 -11.35 5.18 14.49
CA ARG A 399 -12.57 5.63 15.16
C ARG A 399 -13.09 4.56 16.12
N GLU A 400 -13.22 3.32 15.64
CA GLU A 400 -13.63 2.18 16.47
C GLU A 400 -12.68 1.97 17.67
N GLN A 401 -11.37 2.10 17.46
CA GLN A 401 -10.38 2.01 18.55
C GLN A 401 -10.56 3.13 19.60
N VAL A 402 -10.75 4.37 19.17
CA VAL A 402 -10.96 5.51 20.08
C VAL A 402 -12.29 5.37 20.83
N ASP A 403 -13.36 4.98 20.15
CA ASP A 403 -14.68 4.76 20.75
C ASP A 403 -14.62 3.66 21.83
N ALA A 404 -13.89 2.57 21.56
CA ALA A 404 -13.68 1.49 22.52
C ALA A 404 -12.88 1.93 23.77
N LEU A 405 -11.94 2.86 23.61
CA LEU A 405 -11.11 3.37 24.71
C LEU A 405 -11.82 4.41 25.56
N GLN A 406 -12.61 5.28 24.94
CA GLN A 406 -13.36 6.33 25.65
C GLN A 406 -14.59 5.79 26.37
N GLY A 407 -15.01 4.56 26.03
CA GLY A 407 -16.27 3.99 26.47
C GLY A 407 -17.39 4.71 25.74
N SER A 408 -18.08 4.02 24.85
CA SER A 408 -19.24 4.60 24.18
C SER A 408 -20.24 5.10 25.21
N ASP A 409 -20.40 6.42 25.33
CA ASP A 409 -21.47 7.13 26.08
C ASP A 409 -22.90 6.77 25.59
N ASN A 410 -23.04 5.75 24.72
CA ASN A 410 -24.28 5.26 24.14
C ASN A 410 -24.85 3.99 24.81
N GLU A 411 -24.28 3.54 25.93
CA GLU A 411 -24.88 2.48 26.78
C GLU A 411 -25.55 3.01 28.06
N GLU A 412 -26.17 4.19 28.02
CA GLU A 412 -27.17 4.60 29.03
C GLU A 412 -28.54 4.79 28.38
N GLY A 413 -29.15 3.67 27.98
CA GLY A 413 -30.47 3.66 27.35
C GLY A 413 -31.23 2.35 27.39
N ASN A 414 -30.82 1.37 28.20
CA ASN A 414 -31.68 0.24 28.56
C ASN A 414 -32.09 0.39 30.02
N GLY A 415 -33.22 1.07 30.22
CA GLY A 415 -33.94 1.09 31.48
C GLY A 415 -34.38 -0.31 31.85
N TYR A 416 -33.57 -1.00 32.64
CA TYR A 416 -34.04 -2.04 33.52
C TYR A 416 -34.36 -1.35 34.86
N GLU A 417 -35.60 -0.86 34.97
CA GLU A 417 -36.19 -0.51 36.25
C GLU A 417 -36.25 -1.78 37.11
N ASP A 418 -35.43 -1.76 38.15
CA ASP A 418 -35.44 -2.65 39.29
C ASP A 418 -36.72 -2.35 40.10
N GLU A 419 -37.83 -3.04 39.83
CA GLU A 419 -38.98 -3.08 40.74
C GLU A 419 -38.98 -4.42 41.51
N TYR A 420 -38.39 -4.35 42.70
CA TYR A 420 -38.74 -5.21 43.81
C TYR A 420 -40.21 -4.96 44.17
N GLU A 421 -41.08 -5.94 44.01
CA GLU A 421 -42.28 -6.02 44.85
C GLU A 421 -42.46 -7.43 45.42
N ASP A 422 -42.37 -7.42 46.74
CA ASP A 422 -42.58 -8.44 47.74
C ASP A 422 -44.00 -9.05 47.65
N GLY A 423 -44.12 -10.33 47.96
CA GLY A 423 -45.38 -11.06 47.83
C GLY A 423 -45.28 -12.50 48.31
N GLU A 424 -44.99 -12.65 49.60
CA GLU A 424 -45.27 -13.87 50.37
C GLU A 424 -46.70 -14.35 50.13
N ASP A 425 -46.88 -15.65 49.88
CA ASP A 425 -47.95 -16.41 50.53
C ASP A 425 -47.57 -17.90 50.54
N GLU A 426 -47.47 -18.38 51.78
CA GLU A 426 -47.30 -19.76 52.21
C GLU A 426 -48.47 -20.62 51.73
N ASP A 427 -48.21 -21.89 51.41
CA ASP A 427 -48.99 -22.97 52.02
C ASP A 427 -48.30 -24.33 51.84
N GLU A 428 -48.08 -24.94 52.99
CA GLU A 428 -47.53 -26.26 53.25
C GLU A 428 -48.40 -27.39 52.65
N ALA A 429 -47.79 -28.53 52.33
CA ALA A 429 -48.00 -29.77 53.11
C ALA A 429 -47.61 -31.04 52.35
N GLU A 430 -46.64 -31.73 52.95
CA GLU A 430 -46.60 -33.17 53.23
C GLU A 430 -46.62 -34.21 52.09
N GLY A 431 -45.57 -35.04 52.08
CA GLY A 431 -45.56 -36.30 51.32
C GLY A 431 -44.28 -37.12 51.46
N ALA A 432 -43.98 -37.56 52.67
CA ALA A 432 -42.82 -38.40 53.01
C ALA A 432 -42.75 -39.78 52.30
N SER A 433 -41.53 -40.24 52.02
CA SER A 433 -40.97 -41.60 52.30
C SER A 433 -39.84 -41.91 51.30
N ALA A 434 -38.56 -41.94 51.69
CA ALA A 434 -37.85 -42.94 52.49
C ALA A 434 -37.71 -44.32 51.81
N ARG A 435 -36.48 -44.62 51.35
CA ARG A 435 -35.72 -45.89 51.52
C ARG A 435 -34.45 -45.85 50.65
N ASP A 436 -33.27 -45.77 51.24
CA ASP A 436 -32.44 -46.87 51.82
C ASP A 436 -31.76 -47.68 50.70
N GLU A 437 -30.45 -47.50 50.52
CA GLU A 437 -29.34 -48.35 51.03
C GLU A 437 -28.95 -49.43 50.00
N GLU A 438 -27.73 -49.34 49.48
CA GLU A 438 -26.65 -50.32 49.67
C GLU A 438 -26.73 -51.53 48.72
N ASP A 439 -25.76 -51.68 47.82
CA ASP A 439 -24.71 -52.71 47.95
C ASP A 439 -23.96 -52.98 46.63
N GLU A 440 -22.63 -53.02 46.79
CA GLU A 440 -21.64 -53.91 46.16
C GLU A 440 -21.79 -54.38 44.69
N ALA A 441 -20.86 -53.94 43.84
CA ALA A 441 -19.81 -54.77 43.16
C ALA A 441 -19.29 -54.12 41.87
#